data_AF-A0A1T5CYC4-F1
#
_entry.id   AF-A0A1T5CYC4-F1
#
_cell.length_a   1.000
_cell.length_b   1.000
_cell.length_c   1.000
_cell.angle_alpha   90.00
_cell.angle_beta   90.00
_cell.angle_gamma   90.00
#
_symmetry.space_group_name_H-M   'P 1'
#
loop_
_entity.id
_entity.type
_entity.pdbx_description
1 polymer ?
#
loop_
_entity_poly.entity_id
_entity_poly.type
_entity_poly.pdbx_seq_one_letter_code
_entity_poly.pdbx_strand_id
1 'polypeptide(L)'
;MRNNKRLVNLAVLATGLILLYHTSLGNRMEKAIRTSGKGHTGVLDEAVVNSSKPFIHADTTKWQFPCDEKSIKKYTARHISKAPVIDGKLDEEVWQKIERSPRFVDLISGGETLYDTRAAVCWDDQNLYIAFWMEEPFTQGTFKNHNDLIYRENDAEVFIALKDAYYEFEINALNTRYEAFFMWKDAYEKNGFGAIPNLSLANPLVRNFNGVGLKNHPRGLRYGSWDFKFPGMQSGVFVDGTLNDHKDRDRKWTVELAFPWKGMEWLAKGDQRPIPPKNNDVWRIDFTRFNPYKEAAPAKDSGGWAWSSHGVWDSHVPECFPKITFSRKGI
;
A
#
# COMPACT_ATOMS: atom_id res chain seq x y z
N MET A 1 -29.53 -40.41 -76.48
CA MET A 1 -28.21 -40.38 -77.13
C MET A 1 -27.58 -39.00 -76.93
N ARG A 2 -26.38 -38.95 -76.31
CA ARG A 2 -25.48 -37.78 -76.11
C ARG A 2 -26.07 -36.64 -75.25
N ASN A 3 -25.39 -36.03 -74.27
CA ASN A 3 -23.99 -36.05 -73.89
C ASN A 3 -23.84 -35.57 -72.43
N ASN A 4 -22.85 -36.16 -71.76
CA ASN A 4 -22.30 -35.75 -70.47
C ASN A 4 -21.67 -34.35 -70.54
N LYS A 5 -21.91 -33.54 -69.49
CA LYS A 5 -20.94 -32.71 -68.73
C LYS A 5 -21.62 -31.45 -68.19
N ARG A 6 -22.17 -31.53 -66.98
CA ARG A 6 -22.36 -30.40 -66.06
C ARG A 6 -22.67 -30.96 -64.67
N LEU A 7 -21.62 -31.41 -63.99
CA LEU A 7 -21.64 -31.82 -62.57
C LEU A 7 -20.19 -31.92 -62.07
N VAL A 8 -19.45 -30.81 -62.12
CA VAL A 8 -18.23 -30.61 -61.32
C VAL A 8 -18.13 -29.11 -61.06
N ASN A 9 -17.84 -28.75 -59.80
CA ASN A 9 -17.63 -27.40 -59.26
C ASN A 9 -18.88 -26.58 -58.91
N LEU A 10 -19.63 -27.10 -57.93
CA LEU A 10 -20.27 -26.28 -56.91
C LEU A 10 -19.80 -26.75 -55.52
N ALA A 11 -18.47 -26.74 -55.33
CA ALA A 11 -17.81 -27.00 -54.06
C ALA A 11 -16.53 -26.17 -53.96
N VAL A 12 -16.59 -24.90 -54.39
CA VAL A 12 -15.55 -23.88 -54.12
C VAL A 12 -16.26 -22.54 -53.99
N LEU A 13 -16.96 -22.34 -52.88
CA LEU A 13 -17.42 -21.01 -52.44
C LEU A 13 -17.71 -20.92 -50.93
N ALA A 14 -17.34 -21.95 -50.14
CA ALA A 14 -17.47 -21.95 -48.68
C ALA A 14 -16.13 -22.15 -47.93
N THR A 15 -14.99 -22.07 -48.64
CA THR A 15 -13.63 -22.19 -48.06
C THR A 15 -12.73 -21.05 -48.50
N GLY A 16 -13.29 -19.85 -48.67
CA GLY A 16 -12.56 -18.63 -49.06
C GLY A 16 -12.66 -17.47 -48.08
N LEU A 17 -13.47 -17.56 -47.02
CA LEU A 17 -13.70 -16.44 -46.08
C LEU A 17 -13.43 -16.77 -44.60
N ILE A 18 -12.81 -17.92 -44.31
CA ILE A 18 -12.44 -18.33 -42.93
C ILE A 18 -10.91 -18.31 -42.71
N LEU A 19 -10.11 -18.01 -43.74
CA LEU A 19 -8.64 -18.01 -43.62
C LEU A 19 -7.98 -16.62 -43.48
N LEU A 20 -8.76 -15.57 -43.21
CA LEU A 20 -8.24 -14.22 -42.93
C LEU A 20 -8.58 -13.68 -41.53
N TYR A 21 -9.26 -14.45 -40.70
CA TYR A 21 -9.56 -14.09 -39.31
C TYR A 21 -8.89 -15.00 -38.25
N HIS A 22 -8.03 -15.94 -38.67
CA HIS A 22 -7.34 -16.86 -37.75
C HIS A 22 -5.81 -16.77 -37.76
N THR A 23 -5.23 -15.76 -38.39
CA THR A 23 -3.76 -15.55 -38.38
C THR A 23 -3.31 -14.27 -37.67
N SER A 24 -4.22 -13.43 -37.16
CA SER A 24 -3.84 -12.23 -36.37
C SER A 24 -3.98 -12.36 -34.85
N LEU A 25 -4.77 -13.33 -34.34
CA LEU A 25 -4.90 -13.59 -32.90
C LEU A 25 -3.98 -14.71 -32.38
N GLY A 26 -3.64 -15.71 -33.20
CA GLY A 26 -2.74 -16.80 -32.79
C GLY A 26 -1.28 -16.38 -32.55
N ASN A 27 -0.78 -15.39 -33.32
CA ASN A 27 0.60 -14.91 -33.19
C ASN A 27 0.83 -13.87 -32.08
N ARG A 28 -0.22 -13.40 -31.39
CA ARG A 28 -0.09 -12.50 -30.24
C ARG A 28 -0.07 -13.22 -28.89
N MET A 29 -0.60 -14.45 -28.79
CA MET A 29 -0.53 -15.23 -27.55
C MET A 29 0.75 -16.08 -27.44
N GLU A 30 1.31 -16.61 -28.53
CA GLU A 30 2.56 -17.37 -28.44
C GLU A 30 3.81 -16.52 -28.16
N LYS A 31 3.76 -15.21 -28.43
CA LYS A 31 4.85 -14.29 -28.07
C LYS A 31 4.80 -13.82 -26.61
N ALA A 32 3.65 -13.97 -25.94
CA ALA A 32 3.48 -13.63 -24.52
C ALA A 32 3.83 -14.80 -23.57
N ILE A 33 3.84 -16.03 -24.06
CA ILE A 33 4.12 -17.23 -23.25
C ILE A 33 5.61 -17.61 -23.24
N ARG A 34 6.42 -17.13 -24.21
CA ARG A 34 7.88 -17.37 -24.23
C ARG A 34 8.72 -16.38 -23.42
N THR A 35 8.12 -15.39 -22.77
CA THR A 35 8.83 -14.40 -21.92
C THR A 35 8.62 -14.60 -20.41
N SER A 36 7.84 -15.60 -19.97
CA SER A 36 7.60 -15.89 -18.54
C SER A 36 8.67 -16.77 -17.87
N GLY A 37 9.83 -16.95 -18.50
CA GLY A 37 10.92 -17.76 -17.99
C GLY A 37 12.24 -17.03 -17.99
N LYS A 38 12.36 -15.93 -17.23
CA LYS A 38 13.63 -15.32 -16.79
C LYS A 38 13.35 -14.27 -15.71
N GLY A 39 14.00 -14.45 -14.56
CA GLY A 39 13.84 -13.61 -13.37
C GLY A 39 13.94 -12.12 -13.70
N HIS A 40 12.93 -11.36 -13.28
CA HIS A 40 12.89 -9.92 -13.45
C HIS A 40 13.71 -9.24 -12.34
N THR A 41 15.02 -9.25 -12.49
CA THR A 41 15.88 -8.24 -11.86
C THR A 41 15.99 -7.07 -12.83
N GLY A 42 15.28 -5.98 -12.55
CA GLY A 42 15.51 -4.67 -13.15
C GLY A 42 14.53 -4.25 -14.23
N VAL A 43 13.34 -3.77 -13.83
CA VAL A 43 12.61 -2.67 -14.51
C VAL A 43 11.73 -2.00 -13.45
N LEU A 44 12.27 -1.05 -12.67
CA LEU A 44 11.45 -0.16 -11.82
C LEU A 44 11.52 1.32 -12.26
N ASP A 45 12.38 1.67 -13.21
CA ASP A 45 12.56 3.08 -13.64
C ASP A 45 11.95 3.43 -15.02
N GLU A 46 11.68 2.48 -15.91
CA GLU A 46 11.19 2.83 -17.27
C GLU A 46 9.66 2.75 -17.45
N ALA A 47 8.95 1.98 -16.63
CA ALA A 47 7.48 1.91 -16.69
C ALA A 47 6.77 3.09 -16.00
N VAL A 48 7.52 3.93 -15.28
CA VAL A 48 6.99 5.15 -14.62
C VAL A 48 6.93 6.34 -15.60
N VAL A 49 7.64 6.28 -16.73
CA VAL A 49 7.78 7.43 -17.65
C VAL A 49 6.78 7.42 -18.81
N ASN A 50 6.09 6.31 -19.09
CA ASN A 50 5.30 6.16 -20.33
C ASN A 50 3.79 5.94 -20.15
N SER A 51 3.22 6.30 -19.00
CA SER A 51 1.78 6.57 -18.93
C SER A 51 1.54 8.01 -19.34
N SER A 52 0.83 8.22 -20.44
CA SER A 52 0.49 9.53 -21.03
C SER A 52 -0.44 10.42 -20.17
N LYS A 53 -0.50 10.19 -18.86
CA LYS A 53 -1.11 11.10 -17.88
C LYS A 53 0.02 11.58 -16.96
N PRO A 54 0.30 12.90 -16.90
CA PRO A 54 1.30 13.41 -15.99
C PRO A 54 0.87 13.05 -14.56
N PHE A 55 1.78 12.43 -13.79
CA PHE A 55 1.66 12.48 -12.34
C PHE A 55 1.54 13.96 -11.98
N ILE A 56 0.49 14.33 -11.25
CA ILE A 56 0.38 15.68 -10.70
C ILE A 56 1.57 15.79 -9.75
N HIS A 57 2.65 16.44 -10.19
CA HIS A 57 3.71 16.85 -9.28
C HIS A 57 3.03 17.72 -8.22
N ALA A 58 3.10 17.31 -6.96
CA ALA A 58 2.62 18.16 -5.88
C ALA A 58 3.41 19.47 -5.94
N ASP A 59 2.71 20.57 -6.21
CA ASP A 59 3.28 21.90 -6.07
C ASP A 59 3.49 22.15 -4.56
N THR A 60 4.69 21.81 -4.08
CA THR A 60 5.05 22.01 -2.68
C THR A 60 5.49 23.44 -2.38
N THR A 61 5.45 24.37 -3.34
CA THR A 61 5.96 25.73 -3.14
C THR A 61 5.21 26.50 -2.04
N LYS A 62 3.95 26.13 -1.79
CA LYS A 62 3.11 26.69 -0.72
C LYS A 62 3.04 25.83 0.54
N TRP A 63 3.51 24.59 0.47
CA TRP A 63 3.49 23.68 1.59
C TRP A 63 4.65 23.98 2.55
N GLN A 64 4.35 24.09 3.84
CA GLN A 64 5.34 24.35 4.87
C GLN A 64 5.77 23.03 5.52
N PHE A 65 7.07 22.74 5.50
CA PHE A 65 7.65 21.61 6.21
C PHE A 65 8.05 22.01 7.64
N PRO A 66 7.80 21.16 8.66
CA PRO A 66 6.93 19.99 8.64
C PRO A 66 5.45 20.40 8.73
N CYS A 67 4.53 19.43 8.70
CA CYS A 67 3.12 19.68 8.99
C CYS A 67 2.91 20.43 10.32
N ASP A 68 1.85 21.24 10.40
CA ASP A 68 1.46 21.92 11.64
C ASP A 68 1.19 20.89 12.75
N GLU A 69 1.97 20.94 13.82
CA GLU A 69 1.85 20.04 14.98
C GLU A 69 0.45 20.03 15.61
N LYS A 70 -0.36 21.08 15.41
CA LYS A 70 -1.76 21.12 15.86
C LYS A 70 -2.71 20.35 14.95
N SER A 71 -2.38 20.17 13.67
CA SER A 71 -3.22 19.43 12.71
C SER A 71 -3.02 17.92 12.82
N ILE A 72 -1.86 17.48 13.33
CA ILE A 72 -1.50 16.07 13.51
C ILE A 72 -2.44 15.40 14.51
N LYS A 73 -3.15 14.35 14.05
CA LYS A 73 -4.09 13.61 14.90
C LYS A 73 -3.36 12.82 15.98
N LYS A 74 -4.06 12.60 17.08
CA LYS A 74 -3.57 11.85 18.24
C LYS A 74 -4.52 10.70 18.53
N TYR A 75 -3.97 9.59 19.01
CA TYR A 75 -4.73 8.41 19.36
C TYR A 75 -4.07 7.67 20.53
N THR A 76 -4.87 7.01 21.36
CA THR A 76 -4.36 6.20 22.47
C THR A 76 -4.51 4.71 22.15
N ALA A 77 -3.39 4.05 21.84
CA ALA A 77 -3.35 2.62 21.65
C ALA A 77 -3.40 1.92 23.03
N ARG A 78 -4.50 1.21 23.29
CA ARG A 78 -4.74 0.54 24.57
C ARG A 78 -4.17 -0.87 24.57
N HIS A 79 -3.66 -1.28 25.73
CA HIS A 79 -3.17 -2.63 25.95
C HIS A 79 -4.34 -3.61 26.01
N ILE A 80 -4.17 -4.82 25.48
CA ILE A 80 -5.18 -5.88 25.48
C ILE A 80 -4.63 -7.14 26.14
N SER A 81 -5.52 -7.89 26.78
CA SER A 81 -5.18 -9.16 27.43
C SER A 81 -5.40 -10.39 26.56
N LYS A 82 -6.14 -10.23 25.45
CA LYS A 82 -6.45 -11.30 24.50
C LYS A 82 -6.16 -10.81 23.09
N ALA A 83 -5.21 -11.45 22.43
CA ALA A 83 -4.88 -11.19 21.03
C ALA A 83 -6.08 -11.51 20.11
N PRO A 84 -6.36 -10.67 19.09
CA PRO A 84 -7.32 -11.00 18.05
C PRO A 84 -6.77 -12.08 17.11
N VAL A 85 -7.66 -12.74 16.35
CA VAL A 85 -7.27 -13.72 15.34
C VAL A 85 -7.16 -12.97 14.03
N ILE A 86 -5.95 -12.90 13.46
CA ILE A 86 -5.70 -12.09 12.27
C ILE A 86 -6.28 -12.77 11.02
N ASP A 87 -7.56 -12.50 10.74
CA ASP A 87 -8.31 -13.07 9.62
C ASP A 87 -9.03 -12.01 8.76
N GLY A 88 -9.02 -10.75 9.22
CA GLY A 88 -9.56 -9.61 8.50
C GLY A 88 -11.02 -9.32 8.80
N LYS A 89 -11.77 -10.17 9.53
CA LYS A 89 -13.21 -9.98 9.76
C LYS A 89 -13.52 -8.90 10.79
N LEU A 90 -12.60 -8.66 11.72
CA LEU A 90 -12.74 -7.70 12.82
C LEU A 90 -13.96 -7.97 13.72
N ASP A 91 -14.32 -9.24 13.92
CA ASP A 91 -15.48 -9.65 14.72
C ASP A 91 -15.13 -9.94 16.20
N GLU A 92 -13.85 -9.85 16.56
CA GLU A 92 -13.37 -9.98 17.92
C GLU A 92 -13.83 -8.84 18.83
N GLU A 93 -14.00 -9.19 20.11
CA GLU A 93 -14.46 -8.27 21.15
C GLU A 93 -13.66 -6.96 21.21
N VAL A 94 -12.34 -7.03 21.00
CA VAL A 94 -11.48 -5.84 20.94
C VAL A 94 -11.93 -4.86 19.86
N TRP A 95 -12.17 -5.33 18.64
CA TRP A 95 -12.53 -4.49 17.50
C TRP A 95 -13.96 -3.95 17.56
N GLN A 96 -14.83 -4.62 18.33
CA GLN A 96 -16.18 -4.15 18.60
C GLN A 96 -16.23 -3.03 19.66
N LYS A 97 -15.24 -2.96 20.55
CA LYS A 97 -15.20 -2.01 21.68
C LYS A 97 -14.22 -0.86 21.50
N ILE A 98 -13.19 -1.06 20.66
CA ILE A 98 -12.12 -0.09 20.50
C ILE A 98 -12.65 1.23 19.92
N GLU A 99 -12.13 2.34 20.43
CA GLU A 99 -12.34 3.64 19.80
C GLU A 99 -11.67 3.65 18.42
N ARG A 100 -12.42 3.96 17.37
CA ARG A 100 -11.86 4.10 16.02
C ARG A 100 -11.36 5.52 15.78
N SER A 101 -10.50 5.68 14.80
CA SER A 101 -10.12 6.99 14.28
C SER A 101 -11.34 7.81 13.85
N PRO A 102 -11.20 9.14 13.78
CA PRO A 102 -12.02 9.95 12.88
C PRO A 102 -11.99 9.41 11.45
N ARG A 103 -12.96 9.83 10.64
CA ARG A 103 -12.97 9.55 9.19
C ARG A 103 -11.69 10.10 8.55
N PHE A 104 -11.12 9.34 7.62
CA PHE A 104 -9.97 9.78 6.85
C PHE A 104 -10.34 10.97 5.96
N VAL A 105 -9.39 11.86 5.79
CA VAL A 105 -9.49 13.06 4.98
C VAL A 105 -8.61 12.91 3.75
N ASP A 106 -8.82 13.75 2.73
CA ASP A 106 -7.93 13.80 1.58
C ASP A 106 -6.50 14.15 2.02
N LEU A 107 -5.52 13.39 1.52
CA LEU A 107 -4.10 13.45 1.92
C LEU A 107 -3.53 14.86 1.73
N ILE A 108 -3.91 15.55 0.66
CA ILE A 108 -3.35 16.85 0.29
C ILE A 108 -4.19 18.01 0.84
N SER A 109 -5.48 18.01 0.58
CA SER A 109 -6.37 19.14 0.91
C SER A 109 -6.90 19.11 2.34
N GLY A 110 -6.92 17.94 2.98
CA GLY A 110 -7.58 17.72 4.26
C GLY A 110 -9.11 17.78 4.20
N GLY A 111 -9.68 17.79 2.99
CA GLY A 111 -11.12 17.78 2.76
C GLY A 111 -11.77 16.43 3.06
N GLU A 112 -13.10 16.41 3.02
CA GLU A 112 -13.88 15.18 3.15
C GLU A 112 -13.61 14.22 1.97
N THR A 113 -13.67 12.93 2.25
CA THR A 113 -13.47 11.84 1.29
C THR A 113 -14.82 11.25 0.91
N LEU A 114 -14.90 10.59 -0.25
CA LEU A 114 -16.16 10.06 -0.76
C LEU A 114 -16.71 8.92 0.12
N TYR A 115 -15.86 7.95 0.50
CA TYR A 115 -16.26 6.77 1.29
C TYR A 115 -15.68 6.81 2.69
N ASP A 116 -16.38 6.28 3.71
CA ASP A 116 -15.84 6.29 5.08
C ASP A 116 -14.64 5.32 5.17
N THR A 117 -13.54 5.81 5.74
CA THR A 117 -12.38 5.00 6.08
C THR A 117 -11.93 5.36 7.49
N ARG A 118 -11.70 4.32 8.29
CA ARG A 118 -11.24 4.46 9.67
C ARG A 118 -10.23 3.39 10.00
N ALA A 119 -9.38 3.68 10.96
CA ALA A 119 -8.43 2.72 11.52
C ALA A 119 -8.51 2.69 13.06
N ALA A 120 -7.94 1.67 13.68
CA ALA A 120 -7.76 1.60 15.12
C ALA A 120 -6.45 0.88 15.46
N VAL A 121 -5.93 1.14 16.66
CA VAL A 121 -4.64 0.58 17.10
C VAL A 121 -4.77 0.05 18.52
N CYS A 122 -4.36 -1.19 18.74
CA CYS A 122 -4.18 -1.73 20.09
C CYS A 122 -2.90 -2.54 20.15
N TRP A 123 -2.54 -3.04 21.32
CA TRP A 123 -1.30 -3.79 21.48
C TRP A 123 -1.33 -4.73 22.67
N ASP A 124 -0.50 -5.76 22.64
CA ASP A 124 -0.15 -6.57 23.82
C ASP A 124 1.37 -6.61 24.00
N ASP A 125 1.88 -7.50 24.86
CA ASP A 125 3.32 -7.59 25.11
C ASP A 125 4.09 -8.26 23.94
N GLN A 126 3.41 -8.76 22.91
CA GLN A 126 3.99 -9.46 21.76
C GLN A 126 3.86 -8.69 20.44
N ASN A 127 2.74 -8.00 20.22
CA ASN A 127 2.43 -7.35 18.95
C ASN A 127 1.79 -5.96 19.11
N LEU A 128 2.00 -5.14 18.09
CA LEU A 128 1.12 -4.04 17.71
C LEU A 128 0.04 -4.59 16.78
N TYR A 129 -1.23 -4.25 17.04
CA TYR A 129 -2.37 -4.63 16.19
C TYR A 129 -2.99 -3.40 15.55
N ILE A 130 -3.34 -3.52 14.27
CA ILE A 130 -3.97 -2.46 13.48
C ILE A 130 -5.15 -3.03 12.73
N ALA A 131 -6.25 -2.29 12.70
CA ALA A 131 -7.43 -2.62 11.92
C ALA A 131 -7.84 -1.44 11.03
N PHE A 132 -8.36 -1.73 9.84
CA PHE A 132 -9.02 -0.76 8.96
C PHE A 132 -10.45 -1.18 8.63
N TRP A 133 -11.35 -0.20 8.59
CA TRP A 133 -12.71 -0.33 8.06
C TRP A 133 -12.83 0.63 6.88
N MET A 134 -13.07 0.10 5.68
CA MET A 134 -13.08 0.87 4.44
C MET A 134 -14.36 0.61 3.66
N GLU A 135 -15.26 1.59 3.63
CA GLU A 135 -16.38 1.58 2.70
C GLU A 135 -15.84 1.65 1.26
N GLU A 136 -16.31 0.75 0.40
CA GLU A 136 -15.92 0.68 -1.00
C GLU A 136 -17.04 -0.02 -1.76
N PRO A 137 -17.76 0.66 -2.67
CA PRO A 137 -18.78 0.02 -3.49
C PRO A 137 -18.23 -0.79 -4.67
N PHE A 138 -16.97 -0.59 -5.08
CA PHE A 138 -16.36 -1.26 -6.22
C PHE A 138 -14.96 -1.77 -5.87
N THR A 139 -14.89 -2.78 -5.00
CA THR A 139 -13.61 -3.27 -4.49
C THR A 139 -12.81 -3.92 -5.60
N GLN A 140 -11.58 -3.45 -5.81
CA GLN A 140 -10.68 -3.91 -6.86
C GLN A 140 -9.36 -4.43 -6.28
N GLY A 141 -8.88 -5.53 -6.84
CA GLY A 141 -7.62 -6.16 -6.48
C GLY A 141 -7.21 -7.14 -7.56
N THR A 142 -6.12 -6.86 -8.26
CA THR A 142 -5.63 -7.65 -9.40
C THR A 142 -4.16 -7.99 -9.29
N PHE A 143 -3.39 -7.18 -8.57
CA PHE A 143 -2.00 -7.47 -8.23
C PHE A 143 -1.93 -8.56 -7.17
N LYS A 144 -1.02 -9.51 -7.36
CA LYS A 144 -0.98 -10.79 -6.61
C LYS A 144 0.40 -11.12 -6.08
N ASN A 145 1.44 -10.52 -6.63
CA ASN A 145 2.79 -10.80 -6.23
C ASN A 145 3.22 -9.80 -5.16
N HIS A 146 4.00 -10.29 -4.22
CA HIS A 146 4.62 -9.44 -3.22
C HIS A 146 5.44 -8.33 -3.88
N ASN A 147 5.27 -7.10 -3.40
CA ASN A 147 5.83 -5.87 -3.93
C ASN A 147 5.39 -5.51 -5.38
N ASP A 148 4.26 -6.03 -5.85
CA ASP A 148 3.52 -5.39 -6.96
C ASP A 148 3.13 -3.94 -6.55
N LEU A 149 2.91 -3.06 -7.52
CA LEU A 149 2.58 -1.64 -7.31
C LEU A 149 1.10 -1.46 -6.90
N ILE A 150 0.75 -1.98 -5.73
CA ILE A 150 -0.64 -2.14 -5.27
C ILE A 150 -1.35 -0.83 -4.93
N TYR A 151 -0.61 0.25 -4.61
CA TYR A 151 -1.12 1.62 -4.53
C TYR A 151 -1.83 2.15 -5.80
N ARG A 152 -1.86 1.39 -6.90
CA ARG A 152 -2.61 1.70 -8.13
C ARG A 152 -4.05 1.17 -8.15
N GLU A 153 -4.45 0.38 -7.15
CA GLU A 153 -5.80 -0.15 -6.97
C GLU A 153 -6.31 0.14 -5.55
N ASN A 154 -7.32 -0.59 -5.03
CA ASN A 154 -7.72 -0.41 -3.64
C ASN A 154 -6.64 -0.95 -2.72
N ASP A 155 -6.07 -0.06 -1.93
CA ASP A 155 -4.94 -0.34 -1.06
C ASP A 155 -5.06 0.40 0.28
N ALA A 156 -4.51 -0.21 1.33
CA ALA A 156 -4.36 0.38 2.65
C ALA A 156 -2.89 0.35 3.08
N GLU A 157 -2.39 1.46 3.59
CA GLU A 157 -0.99 1.65 3.95
C GLU A 157 -0.82 1.94 5.44
N VAL A 158 0.23 1.39 6.02
CA VAL A 158 0.72 1.69 7.37
C VAL A 158 2.19 2.03 7.28
N PHE A 159 2.57 3.19 7.82
CA PHE A 159 3.97 3.54 8.01
C PHE A 159 4.31 3.61 9.49
N ILE A 160 5.33 2.89 9.93
CA ILE A 160 5.79 2.93 11.34
C ILE A 160 7.13 3.64 11.38
N ALA A 161 7.14 4.87 11.92
CA ALA A 161 8.32 5.72 11.94
C ALA A 161 8.88 5.93 13.35
N LEU A 162 10.18 5.69 13.47
CA LEU A 162 10.99 6.03 14.63
C LEU A 162 12.06 7.05 14.22
N LYS A 163 13.05 7.30 15.09
CA LYS A 163 13.96 8.44 14.92
C LYS A 163 14.76 8.42 13.62
N ASP A 164 15.31 7.29 13.23
CA ASP A 164 16.30 7.19 12.13
C ASP A 164 15.89 6.27 10.98
N ALA A 165 14.72 5.65 11.09
CA ALA A 165 14.16 4.80 10.05
C ALA A 165 12.64 4.75 10.15
N TYR A 166 12.00 4.37 9.05
CA TYR A 166 10.58 4.03 9.03
C TYR A 166 10.35 2.85 8.09
N TYR A 167 9.31 2.10 8.38
CA TYR A 167 8.86 0.95 7.61
C TYR A 167 7.54 1.29 6.94
N GLU A 168 7.40 0.92 5.67
CA GLU A 168 6.22 1.04 4.83
C GLU A 168 5.64 -0.34 4.61
N PHE A 169 4.33 -0.45 4.87
CA PHE A 169 3.53 -1.62 4.58
C PHE A 169 2.29 -1.19 3.82
N GLU A 170 2.05 -1.79 2.66
CA GLU A 170 0.80 -1.63 1.91
C GLU A 170 0.14 -3.00 1.74
N ILE A 171 -1.19 -3.00 1.58
CA ILE A 171 -1.99 -4.20 1.39
C ILE A 171 -3.25 -3.94 0.57
N ASN A 172 -3.45 -4.72 -0.47
CA ASN A 172 -4.66 -4.64 -1.30
C ASN A 172 -5.77 -5.59 -0.81
N ALA A 173 -6.93 -5.49 -1.46
CA ALA A 173 -8.09 -6.34 -1.18
C ALA A 173 -7.87 -7.85 -1.42
N LEU A 174 -6.77 -8.26 -2.07
CA LEU A 174 -6.34 -9.65 -2.25
C LEU A 174 -5.38 -10.15 -1.16
N ASN A 175 -5.10 -9.35 -0.13
CA ASN A 175 -4.07 -9.63 0.88
C ASN A 175 -2.65 -9.72 0.27
N THR A 176 -2.43 -9.09 -0.89
CA THR A 176 -1.10 -8.92 -1.50
C THR A 176 -0.41 -7.77 -0.80
N ARG A 177 0.87 -7.97 -0.47
CA ARG A 177 1.63 -7.04 0.36
C ARG A 177 2.70 -6.33 -0.46
N TYR A 178 2.89 -5.06 -0.16
CA TYR A 178 4.09 -4.33 -0.51
C TYR A 178 4.81 -3.90 0.78
N GLU A 179 6.12 -4.09 0.84
CA GLU A 179 6.94 -3.82 2.01
C GLU A 179 8.22 -3.08 1.59
N ALA A 180 8.52 -1.99 2.29
CA ALA A 180 9.80 -1.29 2.13
C ALA A 180 10.31 -0.74 3.46
N PHE A 181 11.63 -0.64 3.59
CA PHE A 181 12.30 -0.11 4.78
C PHE A 181 13.20 1.05 4.42
N PHE A 182 13.00 2.20 5.05
CA PHE A 182 13.72 3.42 4.74
C PHE A 182 14.61 3.87 5.90
N MET A 183 15.86 4.15 5.58
CA MET A 183 16.89 4.57 6.52
C MET A 183 17.43 5.92 6.10
N TRP A 184 17.52 6.85 7.04
CA TRP A 184 18.16 8.12 6.74
C TRP A 184 19.66 7.93 6.49
N LYS A 185 20.19 8.57 5.42
CA LYS A 185 21.59 8.37 5.02
C LYS A 185 22.56 8.87 6.09
N ASP A 186 22.22 9.95 6.79
CA ASP A 186 23.00 10.50 7.92
C ASP A 186 23.05 9.57 9.14
N ALA A 187 22.23 8.53 9.16
CA ALA A 187 22.10 7.56 10.23
C ALA A 187 22.52 6.15 9.82
N TYR A 188 22.81 5.94 8.53
CA TYR A 188 22.99 4.61 7.99
C TYR A 188 24.14 3.84 8.66
N GLU A 189 25.34 4.44 8.65
CA GLU A 189 26.54 3.85 9.24
C GLU A 189 26.47 3.82 10.77
N LYS A 190 26.04 4.92 11.40
CA LYS A 190 26.04 5.05 12.87
C LYS A 190 25.13 4.03 13.55
N ASN A 191 24.04 3.62 12.89
CA ASN A 191 23.09 2.64 13.41
C ASN A 191 23.39 1.21 12.94
N GLY A 192 24.45 1.02 12.13
CA GLY A 192 24.91 -0.29 11.68
C GLY A 192 23.96 -1.02 10.73
N PHE A 193 23.12 -0.29 9.99
CA PHE A 193 22.15 -0.93 9.09
C PHE A 193 22.83 -1.77 8.00
N GLY A 194 24.03 -1.39 7.56
CA GLY A 194 24.78 -2.11 6.54
C GLY A 194 25.26 -3.51 6.92
N ALA A 195 25.22 -3.87 8.20
CA ALA A 195 25.52 -5.22 8.66
C ALA A 195 24.38 -6.22 8.38
N ILE A 196 23.20 -5.75 7.97
CA ILE A 196 22.04 -6.59 7.73
C ILE A 196 21.92 -6.84 6.23
N PRO A 197 21.91 -8.10 5.77
CA PRO A 197 21.94 -8.41 4.33
C PRO A 197 20.84 -7.73 3.50
N ASN A 198 19.62 -7.63 4.03
CA ASN A 198 18.50 -7.00 3.32
C ASN A 198 18.48 -5.47 3.41
N LEU A 199 19.31 -4.84 4.25
CA LEU A 199 19.46 -3.38 4.32
C LEU A 199 20.81 -2.88 3.80
N SER A 200 21.72 -3.81 3.46
CA SER A 200 23.06 -3.50 2.99
C SER A 200 23.06 -2.84 1.61
N LEU A 201 23.91 -1.83 1.38
CA LEU A 201 24.14 -1.23 0.07
C LEU A 201 24.73 -2.20 -0.96
N ALA A 202 25.23 -3.37 -0.53
CA ALA A 202 25.62 -4.45 -1.44
C ALA A 202 24.41 -5.17 -2.06
N ASN A 203 23.22 -5.02 -1.47
CA ASN A 203 21.98 -5.58 -1.98
C ASN A 203 21.40 -4.66 -3.08
N PRO A 204 21.17 -5.15 -4.31
CA PRO A 204 20.67 -4.34 -5.43
C PRO A 204 19.23 -3.85 -5.27
N LEU A 205 18.51 -4.34 -4.26
CA LEU A 205 17.19 -3.86 -3.86
C LEU A 205 17.26 -2.72 -2.82
N VAL A 206 18.46 -2.28 -2.44
CA VAL A 206 18.69 -1.11 -1.59
C VAL A 206 19.19 0.06 -2.44
N ARG A 207 18.44 1.16 -2.46
CA ARG A 207 18.65 2.28 -3.40
C ARG A 207 18.47 3.63 -2.73
N ASN A 208 19.00 4.69 -3.36
CA ASN A 208 18.70 6.06 -2.94
C ASN A 208 17.21 6.35 -3.10
N PHE A 209 16.63 7.01 -2.11
CA PHE A 209 15.22 7.41 -2.09
C PHE A 209 15.09 8.87 -1.63
N ASN A 210 14.32 9.66 -2.37
CA ASN A 210 14.14 11.10 -2.16
C ASN A 210 12.68 11.49 -1.87
N GLY A 211 11.82 10.55 -1.45
CA GLY A 211 10.38 10.77 -1.36
C GLY A 211 9.68 10.73 -2.72
N VAL A 212 8.35 10.78 -2.69
CA VAL A 212 7.49 10.73 -3.89
C VAL A 212 7.17 12.15 -4.34
N GLY A 213 6.59 12.97 -3.47
CA GLY A 213 6.21 14.36 -3.74
C GLY A 213 7.18 15.39 -3.13
N LEU A 214 7.69 15.15 -1.92
CA LEU A 214 8.60 16.04 -1.22
C LEU A 214 10.06 15.71 -1.58
N LYS A 215 10.67 16.50 -2.47
CA LYS A 215 12.04 16.24 -2.99
C LYS A 215 13.18 16.92 -2.23
N ASN A 216 12.87 17.83 -1.31
CA ASN A 216 13.85 18.65 -0.58
C ASN A 216 13.70 18.50 0.94
N HIS A 217 13.63 17.26 1.43
CA HIS A 217 13.50 17.02 2.86
C HIS A 217 14.73 17.60 3.62
N PRO A 218 14.56 18.34 4.74
CA PRO A 218 15.70 19.00 5.43
C PRO A 218 16.79 18.05 5.91
N ARG A 219 16.44 16.80 6.20
CA ARG A 219 17.37 15.72 6.57
C ARG A 219 18.09 15.05 5.37
N GLY A 220 17.73 15.43 4.14
CA GLY A 220 18.34 14.91 2.92
C GLY A 220 17.74 13.60 2.44
N LEU A 221 18.58 12.76 1.82
CA LEU A 221 18.15 11.51 1.19
C LEU A 221 18.05 10.36 2.21
N ARG A 222 17.37 9.29 1.77
CA ARG A 222 17.27 8.00 2.47
C ARG A 222 17.84 6.89 1.59
N TYR A 223 18.16 5.76 2.18
CA TYR A 223 18.20 4.48 1.48
C TYR A 223 16.87 3.77 1.69
N GLY A 224 16.24 3.29 0.62
CA GLY A 224 15.07 2.42 0.67
C GLY A 224 15.48 0.98 0.33
N SER A 225 14.99 0.01 1.11
CA SER A 225 15.12 -1.42 0.83
C SER A 225 13.77 -2.03 0.50
N TRP A 226 13.67 -2.64 -0.68
CA TRP A 226 12.50 -3.44 -1.11
C TRP A 226 12.74 -4.96 -0.95
N ASP A 227 13.80 -5.36 -0.25
CA ASP A 227 14.06 -6.75 0.15
C ASP A 227 13.70 -7.00 1.62
N PHE A 228 13.39 -5.94 2.36
CA PHE A 228 12.98 -6.06 3.75
C PHE A 228 11.59 -6.69 3.85
N LYS A 229 11.47 -7.75 4.65
CA LYS A 229 10.20 -8.37 5.03
C LYS A 229 10.07 -8.32 6.53
N PHE A 230 8.96 -7.83 7.04
CA PHE A 230 8.77 -7.65 8.46
C PHE A 230 8.68 -9.02 9.17
N PRO A 231 9.62 -9.35 10.09
CA PRO A 231 9.68 -10.67 10.68
C PRO A 231 8.42 -11.03 11.47
N GLY A 232 7.74 -12.10 11.07
CA GLY A 232 6.58 -12.65 11.78
C GLY A 232 5.27 -11.86 11.64
N MET A 233 5.24 -10.87 10.75
CA MET A 233 4.03 -10.08 10.50
C MET A 233 2.89 -10.96 9.96
N GLN A 234 1.68 -10.70 10.46
CA GLN A 234 0.44 -11.35 10.04
C GLN A 234 -0.52 -10.34 9.44
N SER A 235 -1.28 -10.77 8.43
CA SER A 235 -2.28 -9.97 7.73
C SER A 235 -3.51 -10.78 7.37
N GLY A 236 -4.67 -10.18 7.57
CA GLY A 236 -5.98 -10.70 7.18
C GLY A 236 -6.77 -9.63 6.43
N VAL A 237 -7.50 -10.05 5.39
CA VAL A 237 -8.38 -9.19 4.60
C VAL A 237 -9.72 -9.87 4.44
N PHE A 238 -10.79 -9.11 4.63
CA PHE A 238 -12.15 -9.56 4.38
C PHE A 238 -12.88 -8.55 3.48
N VAL A 239 -13.57 -9.06 2.45
CA VAL A 239 -14.40 -8.26 1.53
C VAL A 239 -15.86 -8.63 1.77
N ASP A 240 -16.68 -7.64 2.13
CA ASP A 240 -18.14 -7.75 2.25
C ASP A 240 -18.77 -7.31 0.92
N GLY A 241 -18.70 -8.20 -0.07
CA GLY A 241 -19.02 -7.91 -1.47
C GLY A 241 -18.45 -8.92 -2.45
N THR A 242 -18.35 -8.55 -3.74
CA THR A 242 -17.76 -9.34 -4.81
C THR A 242 -16.58 -8.61 -5.48
N LEU A 243 -15.38 -9.06 -5.13
CA LEU A 243 -14.13 -8.46 -5.61
C LEU A 243 -14.02 -8.46 -7.14
N ASN A 244 -13.69 -7.31 -7.71
CA ASN A 244 -13.55 -7.04 -9.15
C ASN A 244 -14.85 -7.21 -9.98
N ASP A 245 -16.03 -7.19 -9.37
CA ASP A 245 -17.29 -7.07 -10.11
C ASP A 245 -17.89 -5.67 -9.90
N HIS A 246 -18.17 -4.96 -11.00
CA HIS A 246 -18.81 -3.65 -10.95
C HIS A 246 -20.30 -3.72 -11.31
N LYS A 247 -20.85 -4.94 -11.46
CA LYS A 247 -22.28 -5.14 -11.73
C LYS A 247 -23.11 -5.04 -10.46
N ASP A 248 -22.52 -5.26 -9.30
CA ASP A 248 -23.13 -5.03 -8.00
C ASP A 248 -22.40 -3.89 -7.25
N ARG A 249 -22.78 -3.72 -5.97
CA ARG A 249 -22.17 -2.76 -5.08
C ARG A 249 -21.78 -3.46 -3.79
N ASP A 250 -20.50 -3.39 -3.48
CA ASP A 250 -19.94 -3.87 -2.24
C ASP A 250 -20.31 -2.93 -1.09
N ARG A 251 -20.14 -3.41 0.14
CA ARG A 251 -20.36 -2.59 1.34
C ARG A 251 -19.05 -2.01 1.85
N LYS A 252 -18.04 -2.87 1.95
CA LYS A 252 -16.75 -2.56 2.55
C LYS A 252 -15.74 -3.67 2.29
N TRP A 253 -14.50 -3.35 2.59
CA TRP A 253 -13.48 -4.32 2.91
C TRP A 253 -12.76 -3.89 4.20
N THR A 254 -12.14 -4.87 4.86
CA THR A 254 -11.46 -4.69 6.15
C THR A 254 -10.09 -5.32 6.09
N VAL A 255 -9.16 -4.71 6.83
CA VAL A 255 -7.79 -5.17 6.96
C VAL A 255 -7.50 -5.32 8.45
N GLU A 256 -6.81 -6.40 8.80
CA GLU A 256 -6.37 -6.69 10.15
C GLU A 256 -4.91 -7.13 10.14
N LEU A 257 -4.09 -6.52 11.00
CA LEU A 257 -2.65 -6.66 10.98
C LEU A 257 -2.13 -6.93 12.39
N ALA A 258 -1.11 -7.80 12.48
CA ALA A 258 -0.27 -7.92 13.67
C ALA A 258 1.20 -7.74 13.28
N PHE A 259 1.85 -6.77 13.94
CA PHE A 259 3.28 -6.52 13.82
C PHE A 259 3.97 -6.95 15.12
N PRO A 260 4.71 -8.06 15.12
CA PRO A 260 5.49 -8.46 16.29
C PRO A 260 6.50 -7.41 16.68
N TRP A 261 6.57 -7.10 17.97
CA TRP A 261 7.52 -6.13 18.51
C TRP A 261 8.96 -6.47 18.12
N LYS A 262 9.32 -7.75 18.12
CA LYS A 262 10.63 -8.25 17.70
C LYS A 262 11.02 -7.81 16.28
N GLY A 263 10.07 -7.63 15.36
CA GLY A 263 10.35 -7.15 14.00
C GLY A 263 10.76 -5.68 13.94
N MET A 264 10.53 -4.91 14.99
CA MET A 264 10.82 -3.46 15.06
C MET A 264 12.21 -3.13 15.57
N GLU A 265 13.03 -4.13 15.93
CA GLU A 265 14.38 -3.95 16.50
C GLU A 265 15.24 -2.98 15.69
N TRP A 266 15.15 -3.04 14.36
CA TRP A 266 15.92 -2.16 13.46
C TRP A 266 15.34 -0.75 13.35
N LEU A 267 14.02 -0.59 13.47
CA LEU A 267 13.40 0.74 13.52
C LEU A 267 13.87 1.51 14.77
N ALA A 268 14.00 0.82 15.91
CA ALA A 268 14.35 1.46 17.19
C ALA A 268 15.85 1.74 17.38
N LYS A 269 16.72 1.44 16.41
CA LYS A 269 18.17 1.65 16.60
C LYS A 269 18.56 3.11 16.83
N GLY A 270 17.86 4.06 16.19
CA GLY A 270 18.26 5.47 16.23
C GLY A 270 18.11 6.17 17.59
N ASP A 271 17.16 5.72 18.41
CA ASP A 271 16.90 6.23 19.76
C ASP A 271 16.89 5.16 20.85
N GLN A 272 17.16 3.90 20.51
CA GLN A 272 17.13 2.74 21.41
C GLN A 272 15.85 2.65 22.22
N ARG A 273 14.72 3.08 21.62
CA ARG A 273 13.45 3.11 22.35
C ARG A 273 12.98 1.70 22.73
N PRO A 274 12.23 1.56 23.84
CA PRO A 274 11.73 0.27 24.29
C PRO A 274 10.81 -0.39 23.26
N ILE A 275 10.98 -1.71 23.14
CA ILE A 275 10.16 -2.61 22.34
C ILE A 275 9.87 -3.83 23.23
N PRO A 276 8.62 -4.04 23.71
CA PRO A 276 7.43 -3.23 23.48
C PRO A 276 7.51 -1.82 24.09
N PRO A 277 6.66 -0.87 23.65
CA PRO A 277 6.58 0.47 24.22
C PRO A 277 6.25 0.47 25.71
N LYS A 278 6.78 1.46 26.43
CA LYS A 278 6.37 1.76 27.82
C LYS A 278 5.05 2.53 27.82
N ASN A 279 4.38 2.53 28.97
CA ASN A 279 3.19 3.35 29.16
C ASN A 279 3.52 4.83 28.94
N ASN A 280 2.70 5.51 28.15
CA ASN A 280 2.83 6.88 27.66
C ASN A 280 3.94 7.13 26.62
N ASP A 281 4.61 6.09 26.11
CA ASP A 281 5.46 6.26 24.93
C ASP A 281 4.61 6.73 23.74
N VAL A 282 5.19 7.58 22.89
CA VAL A 282 4.54 8.14 21.71
C VAL A 282 5.31 7.75 20.46
N TRP A 283 4.61 7.16 19.49
CA TRP A 283 5.16 6.77 18.20
C TRP A 283 4.45 7.52 17.08
N ARG A 284 5.12 7.62 15.93
CA ARG A 284 4.60 8.22 14.71
C ARG A 284 4.18 7.09 13.79
N ILE A 285 2.89 6.95 13.54
CA ILE A 285 2.35 5.88 12.68
C ILE A 285 1.37 6.49 11.71
N ASP A 286 1.61 6.31 10.42
CA ASP A 286 0.69 6.74 9.38
C ASP A 286 -0.30 5.66 9.00
N PHE A 287 -1.46 6.11 8.54
CA PHE A 287 -2.54 5.26 8.05
C PHE A 287 -3.15 5.96 6.84
N THR A 288 -2.95 5.36 5.68
CA THR A 288 -3.40 5.90 4.40
C THR A 288 -4.18 4.82 3.64
N ARG A 289 -5.06 5.24 2.74
CA ARG A 289 -5.76 4.40 1.77
C ARG A 289 -5.58 5.05 0.41
N PHE A 290 -5.27 4.25 -0.60
CA PHE A 290 -5.37 4.68 -1.98
C PHE A 290 -6.65 4.14 -2.61
N ASN A 291 -7.35 5.04 -3.30
CA ASN A 291 -8.62 4.76 -3.95
C ASN A 291 -8.51 5.05 -5.45
N PRO A 292 -8.76 4.07 -6.34
CA PRO A 292 -8.67 4.28 -7.77
C PRO A 292 -9.80 5.19 -8.28
N TYR A 293 -10.97 5.14 -7.63
CA TYR A 293 -12.08 6.04 -7.93
C TYR A 293 -11.93 7.36 -7.17
N LYS A 294 -11.95 8.47 -7.89
CA LYS A 294 -11.87 9.82 -7.34
C LYS A 294 -13.20 10.54 -7.52
N GLU A 295 -13.59 11.36 -6.56
CA GLU A 295 -14.75 12.23 -6.74
C GLU A 295 -14.57 13.13 -7.97
N ALA A 296 -15.64 13.29 -8.76
CA ALA A 296 -15.61 14.07 -9.99
C ALA A 296 -15.41 15.57 -9.69
N ALA A 297 -14.82 16.31 -10.64
CA ALA A 297 -14.71 17.76 -10.55
C ALA A 297 -16.09 18.40 -10.29
N PRO A 298 -16.18 19.43 -9.43
CA PRO A 298 -15.11 20.30 -8.95
C PRO A 298 -14.39 19.83 -7.67
N ALA A 299 -14.67 18.63 -7.16
CA ALA A 299 -13.98 18.09 -5.99
C ALA A 299 -12.46 18.01 -6.21
N LYS A 300 -11.70 18.19 -5.13
CA LYS A 300 -10.22 18.10 -5.12
C LYS A 300 -9.78 16.81 -4.43
N ASP A 301 -10.29 15.69 -4.91
CA ASP A 301 -9.95 14.36 -4.40
C ASP A 301 -8.65 13.88 -5.05
N SER A 302 -7.61 13.72 -4.23
CA SER A 302 -6.32 13.20 -4.69
C SER A 302 -6.37 11.70 -4.96
N GLY A 303 -7.35 10.98 -4.40
CA GLY A 303 -7.43 9.53 -4.33
C GLY A 303 -6.55 8.91 -3.23
N GLY A 304 -5.71 9.71 -2.56
CA GLY A 304 -4.99 9.30 -1.36
C GLY A 304 -5.72 9.87 -0.14
N TRP A 305 -6.15 9.01 0.77
CA TRP A 305 -6.95 9.39 1.93
C TRP A 305 -6.22 8.95 3.20
N ALA A 306 -6.07 9.84 4.18
CA ALA A 306 -5.26 9.59 5.35
C ALA A 306 -5.96 9.96 6.65
N TRP A 307 -5.54 9.33 7.75
CA TRP A 307 -6.00 9.70 9.08
C TRP A 307 -5.61 11.15 9.41
N SER A 308 -4.37 11.55 9.10
CA SER A 308 -3.93 12.96 9.13
C SER A 308 -3.56 13.39 7.71
N SER A 309 -4.07 14.54 7.26
CA SER A 309 -3.60 15.13 6.00
C SER A 309 -2.12 15.50 6.11
N HIS A 310 -1.35 15.18 5.07
CA HIS A 310 0.05 15.55 4.95
C HIS A 310 0.24 16.90 4.27
N GLY A 311 -0.76 17.39 3.53
CA GLY A 311 -0.66 18.64 2.78
C GLY A 311 0.14 18.54 1.47
N VAL A 312 0.66 17.36 1.15
CA VAL A 312 1.52 17.06 -0.01
C VAL A 312 1.24 15.64 -0.51
N TRP A 313 1.46 15.38 -1.80
CA TRP A 313 1.39 14.05 -2.38
C TRP A 313 2.63 13.20 -2.01
N ASP A 314 2.80 12.95 -0.73
CA ASP A 314 3.90 12.14 -0.20
C ASP A 314 3.53 11.54 1.16
N SER A 315 3.43 10.20 1.23
CA SER A 315 3.27 9.46 2.49
C SER A 315 4.59 9.29 3.24
N HIS A 316 5.73 9.62 2.64
CA HIS A 316 7.06 9.44 3.24
C HIS A 316 7.53 10.68 4.00
N VAL A 317 6.64 11.24 4.84
CA VAL A 317 6.90 12.42 5.68
C VAL A 317 6.56 12.10 7.15
N PRO A 318 7.44 11.35 7.87
CA PRO A 318 7.19 10.92 9.25
C PRO A 318 6.78 12.00 10.24
N GLU A 319 7.22 13.23 10.01
CA GLU A 319 6.90 14.41 10.81
C GLU A 319 5.41 14.78 10.77
N CYS A 320 4.68 14.31 9.76
CA CYS A 320 3.24 14.52 9.59
C CYS A 320 2.38 13.39 10.18
N PHE A 321 2.99 12.24 10.52
CA PHE A 321 2.24 11.06 10.93
C PHE A 321 1.51 11.28 12.26
N PRO A 322 0.31 10.69 12.42
CA PRO A 322 -0.40 10.62 13.69
C PRO A 322 0.50 10.23 14.87
N LYS A 323 0.21 10.83 16.03
CA LYS A 323 0.88 10.51 17.30
C LYS A 323 0.09 9.45 18.06
N ILE A 324 0.65 8.25 18.15
CA ILE A 324 0.06 7.11 18.84
C ILE A 324 0.68 6.99 20.23
N THR A 325 -0.11 7.25 21.27
CA THR A 325 0.29 7.12 22.67
C THR A 325 -0.06 5.72 23.17
N PHE A 326 0.91 4.98 23.68
CA PHE A 326 0.69 3.64 24.22
C PHE A 326 0.21 3.70 25.66
N SER A 327 -0.92 3.06 25.97
CA SER A 327 -1.46 2.96 27.33
C SER A 327 -1.52 1.52 27.81
N ARG A 328 -1.08 1.29 29.06
CA ARG A 328 -1.31 0.03 29.80
C ARG A 328 -2.74 -0.10 30.34
N LYS A 329 -3.56 0.94 30.21
CA LYS A 329 -4.99 0.84 30.54
C LYS A 329 -5.68 0.04 29.43
N GLY A 330 -6.47 -0.96 29.83
CA GLY A 330 -7.28 -1.79 28.94
C GLY A 330 -8.32 -0.99 28.14
N ILE A 331 -8.89 -1.67 27.15
CA ILE A 331 -10.05 -1.23 26.35
C ILE A 331 -11.32 -1.31 27.19
#